data_AF-A0A090G6A6-F1
#
_entry.id   AF-A0A090G6A6-F1
#
_cell.length_a   1.000
_cell.length_b   1.000
_cell.length_c   1.000
_cell.angle_alpha   90.00
_cell.angle_beta   90.00
_cell.angle_gamma   90.00
#
_symmetry.space_group_name_H-M   'P 1'
#
loop_
_entity.id
_entity.type
_entity.pdbx_description
1 polymer ?
#
loop_
_entity_poly.entity_id
_entity_poly.type
_entity_poly.pdbx_seq_one_letter_code
_entity_poly.pdbx_strand_id
1 'polypeptide(L)'
;MHWNPSDHDRVVATGDAAACEFGDGLALLHLKSNIYYSLNGVGAYIWELIQEPRSMPDIRSAVLARYDVDAERCKADVEGLLKGLIEAGLARLHHEELV
;
A
#
# COMPACT_ATOMS: atom_id res chain seq x y z
N MET A 1 -11.36 -11.71 -5.09
CA MET A 1 -11.65 -10.63 -6.06
C MET A 1 -10.65 -10.71 -7.21
N HIS A 2 -11.02 -10.37 -8.44
CA HIS A 2 -10.05 -10.25 -9.55
C HIS A 2 -9.29 -8.93 -9.35
N TRP A 3 -8.01 -9.03 -9.02
CA TRP A 3 -7.11 -7.88 -8.92
C TRP A 3 -6.80 -7.39 -10.35
N ASN A 4 -7.45 -6.30 -10.76
CA ASN A 4 -7.18 -5.63 -12.03
C ASN A 4 -7.38 -4.11 -11.87
N PRO A 5 -6.55 -3.45 -11.04
CA PRO A 5 -6.62 -2.00 -10.91
C PRO A 5 -6.23 -1.34 -12.23
N SER A 6 -7.01 -0.37 -12.66
CA SER A 6 -6.68 0.53 -13.77
C SER A 6 -5.59 1.52 -13.35
N ASP A 7 -4.87 2.09 -14.32
CA ASP A 7 -3.83 3.09 -14.02
C ASP A 7 -4.40 4.38 -13.39
N HIS A 8 -5.72 4.59 -13.47
CA HIS A 8 -6.41 5.71 -12.84
C HIS A 8 -6.84 5.41 -11.39
N ASP A 9 -6.79 4.15 -10.96
CA ASP A 9 -7.16 3.80 -9.60
C ASP A 9 -6.09 4.29 -8.61
N ARG A 10 -6.56 4.96 -7.57
CA ARG A 10 -5.71 5.43 -6.48
C ARG A 10 -5.88 4.52 -5.28
N VAL A 11 -4.80 4.23 -4.58
CA VAL A 11 -4.84 3.50 -3.30
C VAL A 11 -4.67 4.50 -2.17
N VAL A 12 -5.45 4.32 -1.11
CA VAL A 12 -5.35 5.10 0.12
C VAL A 12 -5.51 4.20 1.34
N ALA A 13 -4.73 4.42 2.39
CA ALA A 13 -4.88 3.76 3.67
C ALA A 13 -6.26 4.07 4.29
N THR A 14 -6.83 3.12 5.02
CA THR A 14 -8.04 3.35 5.80
C THR A 14 -7.70 4.01 7.13
N GLY A 15 -8.63 4.81 7.68
CA GLY A 15 -8.49 5.34 9.04
C GLY A 15 -8.68 4.29 10.14
N ASP A 16 -8.86 3.03 9.76
CA ASP A 16 -9.09 1.90 10.66
C ASP A 16 -7.79 1.17 11.03
N ALA A 17 -6.63 1.71 10.65
CA ALA A 17 -5.32 1.16 10.94
C ALA A 17 -4.48 2.14 11.75
N ALA A 18 -3.89 1.66 12.84
CA ALA A 18 -2.82 2.37 13.55
C ALA A 18 -1.47 1.75 13.18
N ALA A 19 -0.47 2.59 12.95
CA ALA A 19 0.89 2.16 12.63
C ALA A 19 1.86 2.57 13.74
N CYS A 20 2.84 1.72 14.03
CA CYS A 20 3.98 2.06 14.87
C CYS A 20 5.27 1.43 14.35
N GLU A 21 6.40 2.04 14.68
CA GLU A 21 7.72 1.51 14.35
C GLU A 21 7.94 0.15 15.03
N PHE A 22 8.43 -0.81 14.25
CA PHE A 22 8.72 -2.15 14.73
C PHE A 22 9.93 -2.72 13.99
N GLY A 23 11.10 -2.72 14.65
CA GLY A 23 12.36 -3.08 14.03
C GLY A 23 12.70 -2.12 12.89
N ASP A 24 13.04 -2.67 11.72
CA ASP A 24 13.34 -1.90 10.50
C ASP A 24 12.10 -1.61 9.63
N GLY A 25 10.89 -1.75 10.19
CA GLY A 25 9.63 -1.58 9.47
C GLY A 25 8.50 -1.09 10.36
N LEU A 26 7.26 -1.47 10.03
CA LEU A 26 6.06 -1.05 10.74
C LEU A 26 5.24 -2.24 11.23
N ALA A 27 4.70 -2.11 12.43
CA ALA A 27 3.56 -2.91 12.86
C ALA A 27 2.27 -2.12 12.59
N LEU A 28 1.30 -2.76 11.95
CA LEU A 28 -0.03 -2.22 11.72
C LEU A 28 -1.04 -2.97 12.59
N LEU A 29 -1.85 -2.23 13.32
CA LEU A 29 -3.00 -2.74 14.06
C LEU A 29 -4.28 -2.33 13.34
N HIS A 30 -5.04 -3.31 12.83
CA HIS A 30 -6.37 -3.06 12.32
C HIS A 30 -7.35 -2.91 13.50
N LEU A 31 -7.78 -1.68 13.78
CA LEU A 31 -8.49 -1.27 14.98
C LEU A 31 -9.85 -1.97 15.17
N LYS A 32 -10.48 -2.43 14.08
CA LYS A 32 -11.78 -3.12 14.13
C LYS A 32 -11.65 -4.63 14.36
N SER A 33 -10.60 -5.26 13.84
CA SER A 33 -10.43 -6.72 13.93
C SER A 33 -9.41 -7.14 14.99
N ASN A 34 -8.65 -6.19 15.54
CA ASN A 34 -7.53 -6.42 16.47
C ASN A 34 -6.44 -7.35 15.89
N ILE A 35 -6.35 -7.45 14.56
CA ILE A 35 -5.30 -8.21 13.88
C ILE A 35 -4.08 -7.32 13.69
N TYR A 36 -2.92 -7.87 14.03
CA TYR A 36 -1.63 -7.25 13.79
C TYR A 36 -1.01 -7.75 12.50
N TYR A 37 -0.46 -6.83 11.73
CA TYR A 37 0.32 -7.08 10.54
C TYR A 37 1.70 -6.46 10.71
N SER A 38 2.71 -7.04 10.07
CA SER A 38 4.04 -6.45 10.01
C SER A 38 4.40 -6.13 8.57
N LEU A 39 5.01 -4.99 8.38
CA LEU A 39 5.57 -4.52 7.12
C LEU A 39 7.08 -4.44 7.27
N ASN A 40 7.79 -4.93 6.26
CA ASN A 40 9.23 -4.66 6.12
C ASN A 40 9.46 -3.20 5.68
N GLY A 41 10.72 -2.76 5.54
CA GLY A 41 11.04 -1.38 5.18
C GLY A 41 10.43 -0.90 3.84
N VAL A 42 10.30 -1.79 2.84
CA VAL A 42 9.64 -1.45 1.57
C VAL A 42 8.14 -1.25 1.78
N GLY A 43 7.50 -2.15 2.52
CA GLY A 43 6.08 -2.03 2.86
C GLY A 43 5.78 -0.81 3.71
N ALA A 44 6.65 -0.48 4.67
CA ALA A 44 6.55 0.72 5.49
C ALA A 44 6.61 1.99 4.63
N TYR A 45 7.55 2.06 3.69
CA TYR A 45 7.62 3.17 2.75
C TYR A 45 6.35 3.28 1.91
N ILE A 46 5.84 2.17 1.35
CA ILE A 46 4.58 2.18 0.59
C ILE A 46 3.41 2.64 1.46
N TRP A 47 3.35 2.20 2.72
CA TRP A 47 2.33 2.60 3.69
C TRP A 47 2.31 4.12 3.90
N GLU A 48 3.49 4.75 4.03
CA GLU A 48 3.62 6.21 4.13
C GLU A 48 3.12 6.91 2.85
N LEU A 49 3.43 6.37 1.66
CA LEU A 49 3.02 6.97 0.40
C LEU A 49 1.50 7.00 0.20
N ILE A 50 0.79 6.00 0.73
CA ILE A 50 -0.66 5.84 0.57
C ILE A 50 -1.46 6.45 1.73
N GLN A 51 -0.83 7.19 2.65
CA GLN A 51 -1.58 8.01 3.61
C GLN A 51 -2.44 9.06 2.92
N GLU A 52 -2.06 9.45 1.71
CA GLU A 52 -2.87 10.22 0.77
C GLU A 52 -3.16 9.37 -0.49
N PRO A 53 -4.31 9.57 -1.18
CA PRO A 53 -4.62 8.81 -2.38
C PRO A 53 -3.53 8.91 -3.43
N ARG A 54 -2.94 7.78 -3.83
CA ARG A 54 -1.84 7.74 -4.80
C ARG A 54 -2.08 6.70 -5.89
N SER A 55 -1.72 7.03 -7.13
CA SER A 55 -1.91 6.13 -8.27
C SER A 55 -0.94 4.95 -8.23
N MET A 56 -1.33 3.82 -8.82
CA MET A 56 -0.46 2.64 -8.93
C MET A 56 0.88 2.93 -9.64
N PRO A 57 0.90 3.65 -10.79
CA PRO A 57 2.15 4.03 -11.45
C PRO A 57 3.06 4.91 -10.57
N ASP A 58 2.50 5.85 -9.80
CA ASP A 58 3.28 6.74 -8.93
C ASP A 58 3.92 5.97 -7.76
N ILE A 59 3.18 5.02 -7.16
CA ILE A 59 3.71 4.16 -6.10
C ILE A 59 4.89 3.34 -6.64
N ARG A 60 4.72 2.66 -7.79
CA ARG A 60 5.79 1.87 -8.42
C ARG A 60 7.02 2.73 -8.73
N SER A 61 6.81 3.90 -9.32
CA SER A 61 7.90 4.83 -9.67
C SER A 61 8.64 5.31 -8.44
N ALA A 62 7.93 5.62 -7.35
CA ALA A 62 8.53 6.05 -6.09
C ALA A 62 9.34 4.94 -5.41
N VAL A 63 8.94 3.67 -5.57
CA VAL A 63 9.70 2.51 -5.07
C VAL A 63 10.95 2.29 -5.92
N LEU A 64 10.85 2.28 -7.26
CA LEU A 64 12.01 2.14 -8.15
C LEU A 64 13.04 3.26 -8.00
N ALA A 65 12.59 4.49 -7.73
CA ALA A 65 13.48 5.61 -7.48
C ALA A 65 14.23 5.50 -6.15
N ARG A 66 13.64 4.82 -5.16
CA ARG A 66 14.21 4.67 -3.81
C ARG A 66 15.05 3.40 -3.66
N TYR A 67 14.67 2.34 -4.36
CA TYR A 67 15.28 1.02 -4.27
C TYR A 67 15.80 0.60 -5.64
N ASP A 68 17.06 0.21 -5.71
CA ASP A 68 17.68 -0.30 -6.93
C ASP A 68 17.22 -1.75 -7.19
N VAL A 69 16.02 -1.89 -7.77
CA VAL A 69 15.37 -3.18 -8.06
C VAL A 69 14.86 -3.22 -9.49
N ASP A 70 14.68 -4.43 -10.00
CA ASP A 70 14.09 -4.67 -11.32
C ASP A 70 12.63 -4.20 -11.40
N ALA A 71 12.24 -3.64 -12.55
CA ALA A 71 10.91 -3.06 -12.77
C ALA A 71 9.78 -4.09 -12.67
N GLU A 72 9.95 -5.29 -13.23
CA GLU A 72 8.94 -6.35 -13.19
C GLU A 72 8.79 -6.89 -11.77
N ARG A 73 9.92 -7.05 -11.06
CA ARG A 73 9.88 -7.43 -9.65
C ARG A 73 9.21 -6.37 -8.78
N CYS A 74 9.55 -5.09 -8.96
CA CYS A 74 8.91 -3.99 -8.24
C CYS A 74 7.40 -3.99 -8.47
N LYS A 75 6.98 -4.17 -9.72
CA LYS A 75 5.55 -4.21 -10.06
C LYS A 75 4.83 -5.32 -9.31
N ALA A 76 5.35 -6.55 -9.38
CA ALA A 76 4.75 -7.71 -8.72
C ALA A 76 4.70 -7.55 -7.20
N ASP A 77 5.79 -7.09 -6.57
CA ASP A 77 5.89 -6.94 -5.12
C ASP A 77 4.95 -5.81 -4.60
N VAL A 78 4.90 -4.67 -5.30
CA VAL A 78 4.00 -3.55 -4.97
C VAL A 78 2.55 -3.96 -5.12
N GLU A 79 2.17 -4.58 -6.24
CA GLU A 79 0.80 -5.01 -6.49
C GLU A 79 0.36 -6.09 -5.49
N GLY A 80 1.24 -7.05 -5.16
CA GLY A 80 0.99 -8.06 -4.15
C GLY A 80 0.74 -7.48 -2.77
N LEU A 81 1.55 -6.50 -2.35
CA LEU A 81 1.37 -5.82 -1.07
C LEU A 81 0.05 -5.04 -1.02
N LEU A 82 -0.23 -4.20 -2.02
CA LEU A 82 -1.42 -3.35 -2.03
C LEU A 82 -2.70 -4.20 -2.08
N LYS A 83 -2.68 -5.30 -2.82
CA LYS A 83 -3.76 -6.29 -2.79
C LYS A 83 -3.96 -6.85 -1.38
N GLY A 84 -2.89 -7.27 -0.72
CA GLY A 84 -2.96 -7.80 0.64
C GLY A 84 -3.50 -6.78 1.65
N LEU A 85 -3.09 -5.51 1.55
CA LEU A 85 -3.60 -4.43 2.40
C LEU A 85 -5.10 -4.18 2.17
N ILE A 86 -5.55 -4.20 0.91
CA ILE A 86 -6.97 -4.03 0.56
C ILE A 86 -7.81 -5.21 1.05
N GLU A 87 -7.34 -6.44 0.82
CA GLU A 87 -8.03 -7.65 1.29
C GLU A 87 -8.09 -7.72 2.82
N ALA A 88 -7.10 -7.15 3.51
CA ALA A 88 -7.08 -7.00 4.97
C ALA A 88 -7.91 -5.80 5.50
N GLY A 89 -8.49 -4.97 4.63
CA GLY A 89 -9.24 -3.77 5.02
C GLY A 89 -8.39 -2.59 5.52
N LEU A 90 -7.07 -2.68 5.38
CA LEU A 90 -6.10 -1.65 5.79
C LEU A 90 -5.94 -0.53 4.75
N ALA A 91 -6.30 -0.81 3.50
CA ALA A 91 -6.33 0.15 2.41
C ALA A 91 -7.58 -0.03 1.55
N ARG A 92 -7.90 0.95 0.71
CA ARG A 92 -9.00 0.89 -0.25
C ARG A 92 -8.63 1.55 -1.57
N LEU A 93 -9.33 1.16 -2.62
CA LEU A 93 -9.32 1.90 -3.88
C LEU A 93 -10.17 3.16 -3.73
N HIS A 94 -9.66 4.26 -4.27
CA HIS A 94 -10.32 5.55 -4.34
C HIS A 94 -10.44 5.93 -5.82
N HIS A 95 -11.69 6.05 -6.29
CA HIS A 95 -11.99 6.60 -7.60
C HIS A 95 -12.32 8.08 -7.40
N GLU A 96 -11.60 8.99 -8.06
CA GLU A 96 -12.04 10.39 -8.12
C GLU A 96 -13.27 10.45 -9.05
N GLU A 97 -14.46 10.72 -8.49
CA GLU A 97 -15.54 11.29 -9.30
C GLU A 97 -15.13 12.73 -9.62
N LEU A 98 -14.88 12.99 -10.91
CA LEU A 98 -14.71 14.36 -11.41
C LEU A 98 -16.00 15.14 -11.08
N VAL A 99 -15.90 16.12 -10.19
CA VAL A 99 -16.92 17.16 -9.97
C VAL A 99 -16.91 18.14 -11.12
#